data_AF-F2K0H5-F1
#
_entry.id   AF-F2K0H5-F1
#
_cell.length_a   1.000
_cell.length_b   1.000
_cell.length_c   1.000
_cell.angle_alpha   90.00
_cell.angle_beta   90.00
_cell.angle_gamma   90.00
#
_symmetry.space_group_name_H-M   'P 1'
#
loop_
_entity.id
_entity.type
_entity.pdbx_description
1 polymer ?
#
loop_
_entity_poly.entity_id
_entity_poly.type
_entity_poly.pdbx_seq_one_letter_code
_entity_poly.pdbx_strand_id
1 'polypeptide(L)'
;MTSHPNVDEKKLVGKKIEFDSNSIERLNDALHTMIEQSDVKSILELDQYIRQFDFRALSTDQLKANHSLLLQFAQNIRRAESIVELERQKVSAELSDAKHNRSKVKHNITKMNQYHKVRGFD
;
A
#
# COMPACT_ATOMS: atom_id res chain seq x y z
N MET A 1 16.43 20.86 7.41
CA MET A 1 17.36 19.70 7.38
C MET A 1 16.53 18.46 7.66
N THR A 2 16.11 17.75 6.61
CA THR A 2 15.23 16.58 6.69
C THR A 2 16.08 15.32 6.69
N SER A 3 16.30 14.72 7.86
CA SER A 3 16.99 13.44 7.99
C SER A 3 16.06 12.32 7.50
N HIS A 4 16.26 11.87 6.27
CA HIS A 4 15.74 10.58 5.81
C HIS A 4 16.58 9.47 6.49
N PRO A 5 15.95 8.41 7.04
CA PRO A 5 16.72 7.27 7.48
C PRO A 5 17.35 6.63 6.25
N ASN A 6 18.68 6.76 6.16
CA ASN A 6 19.50 6.13 5.14
C ASN A 6 19.55 4.63 5.43
N VAL A 7 18.57 3.89 4.92
CA VAL A 7 18.58 2.43 4.93
C VAL A 7 19.45 2.02 3.75
N ASP A 8 20.70 1.67 4.03
CA ASP A 8 21.66 1.14 3.07
C ASP A 8 21.08 -0.11 2.36
N GLU A 9 20.48 0.09 1.18
CA GLU A 9 19.83 -0.95 0.37
C GLU A 9 20.80 -2.03 -0.14
N LYS A 10 22.10 -1.94 0.13
CA LYS A 10 23.13 -2.83 -0.43
C LYS A 10 23.65 -3.94 0.50
N LYS A 11 22.93 -4.27 1.58
CA LYS A 11 23.37 -5.34 2.51
C LYS A 11 22.31 -6.35 2.98
N LEU A 12 21.19 -6.48 2.26
CA LEU A 12 20.08 -7.37 2.66
C LEU A 12 19.85 -8.57 1.73
N VAL A 13 20.89 -9.03 1.03
CA VAL A 13 20.85 -10.37 0.42
C VAL A 13 21.27 -11.40 1.47
N GLY A 14 20.28 -11.99 2.15
CA GLY A 14 20.46 -13.25 2.89
C GLY A 14 20.65 -13.18 4.40
N LYS A 15 20.53 -12.02 5.06
CA LYS A 15 20.48 -11.96 6.53
C LYS A 15 19.04 -12.00 7.03
N LYS A 16 18.69 -13.08 7.75
CA LYS A 16 17.49 -13.09 8.60
C LYS A 16 17.60 -11.90 9.55
N ILE A 17 16.64 -10.98 9.49
CA ILE A 17 16.59 -9.84 10.41
C ILE A 17 16.14 -10.42 11.76
N GLU A 18 17.04 -10.40 12.74
CA GLU A 18 16.74 -10.85 14.09
C GLU A 18 15.73 -9.91 14.74
N PHE A 19 14.80 -10.49 15.48
CA PHE A 19 13.67 -9.79 16.05
C PHE A 19 14.04 -9.32 17.47
N ASP A 20 14.34 -8.03 17.63
CA ASP A 20 14.47 -7.40 18.95
C ASP A 20 13.15 -6.71 19.36
N SER A 21 12.88 -6.57 20.67
CA SER A 21 11.63 -5.92 21.13
C SER A 21 11.47 -4.49 20.58
N ASN A 22 12.58 -3.80 20.33
CA ASN A 22 12.58 -2.46 19.75
C ASN A 22 12.08 -2.45 18.30
N SER A 23 12.21 -3.56 17.57
CA SER A 23 11.72 -3.68 16.20
C SER A 23 10.19 -3.66 16.14
N ILE A 24 9.48 -4.27 17.10
CA ILE A 24 7.99 -4.18 17.11
C ILE A 24 7.55 -2.76 17.39
N GLU A 25 8.15 -2.09 18.37
CA GLU A 25 7.77 -0.73 18.74
C GLU A 25 7.93 0.22 17.55
N ARG A 26 9.09 0.16 16.88
CA ARG A 26 9.37 0.95 15.67
C ARG A 26 8.39 0.64 14.54
N LEU A 27 8.07 -0.63 14.31
CA LEU A 27 7.10 -1.04 13.29
C LEU A 27 5.69 -0.53 13.64
N ASN A 28 5.31 -0.58 14.90
CA ASN A 28 4.01 -0.12 15.37
C ASN A 28 3.87 1.40 15.25
N ASP A 29 4.90 2.16 15.62
CA ASP A 29 4.92 3.63 15.51
C ASP A 29 4.92 4.08 14.05
N ALA A 30 5.70 3.42 13.20
CA ALA A 30 5.71 3.66 11.76
C ALA A 30 4.35 3.38 11.14
N LEU A 31 3.74 2.23 11.46
CA LEU A 31 2.42 1.86 10.97
C LEU A 31 1.35 2.84 11.45
N HIS A 32 1.41 3.27 12.72
CA HIS A 32 0.48 4.26 13.26
C HIS A 32 0.55 5.59 12.51
N THR A 33 1.77 6.09 12.26
CA THR A 33 2.00 7.34 11.52
C THR A 33 1.46 7.23 10.08
N MET A 34 1.72 6.10 9.41
CA MET A 34 1.24 5.86 8.04
C MET A 34 -0.29 5.77 7.96
N ILE A 35 -0.93 5.19 8.99
CA ILE A 35 -2.40 5.15 9.12
C ILE A 35 -2.97 6.57 9.27
N GLU A 36 -2.39 7.39 10.15
CA GLU A 36 -2.83 8.79 10.34
C GLU A 36 -2.74 9.60 9.04
N GLN A 37 -1.69 9.35 8.25
CA GLN A 37 -1.47 10.01 6.96
C GLN A 37 -2.29 9.38 5.81
N SER A 38 -2.96 8.25 6.05
CA SER A 38 -3.63 7.44 5.01
C SER A 38 -2.71 7.14 3.81
N ASP A 39 -1.40 6.99 4.05
CA ASP A 39 -0.41 6.74 3.00
C ASP A 39 -0.40 5.26 2.63
N VAL A 40 -1.24 4.92 1.67
CA VAL A 40 -1.40 3.55 1.15
C VAL A 40 -0.09 2.98 0.60
N LYS A 41 0.76 3.82 -0.02
CA LYS A 41 2.01 3.36 -0.60
C LYS A 41 2.96 2.89 0.50
N SER A 42 3.16 3.74 1.52
CA SER A 42 4.02 3.41 2.65
C SER A 42 3.50 2.22 3.47
N ILE A 43 2.17 2.08 3.61
CA ILE A 43 1.54 0.90 4.22
C ILE A 43 1.91 -0.39 3.47
N LEU A 44 1.87 -0.38 2.14
CA LEU A 44 2.20 -1.56 1.32
C LEU A 44 3.69 -1.91 1.37
N GLU A 45 4.57 -0.90 1.35
CA GLU A 45 6.02 -1.10 1.53
C GLU A 45 6.33 -1.71 2.91
N LEU A 46 5.63 -1.25 3.95
CA LEU A 46 5.77 -1.78 5.31
C LEU A 46 5.26 -3.23 5.42
N ASP A 47 4.15 -3.59 4.75
CA ASP A 47 3.68 -4.99 4.69
C ASP A 47 4.72 -5.90 4.03
N GLN A 48 5.33 -5.45 2.92
CA GLN A 48 6.39 -6.20 2.25
C GLN A 48 7.62 -6.37 3.15
N TYR A 49 7.97 -5.36 3.93
CA TYR A 49 9.04 -5.43 4.92
C TYR A 49 8.70 -6.41 6.05
N ILE A 50 7.50 -6.31 6.62
CA ILE A 50 6.99 -7.19 7.69
C ILE A 50 7.01 -8.67 7.27
N ARG A 51 6.63 -9.00 6.03
CA ARG A 51 6.63 -10.39 5.52
C ARG A 51 8.02 -11.02 5.40
N GLN A 52 9.08 -10.22 5.37
CA GLN A 52 10.45 -10.72 5.35
C GLN A 52 10.92 -11.17 6.73
N PHE A 53 10.17 -10.85 7.79
CA PHE A 53 10.49 -11.29 9.14
C PHE A 53 10.03 -12.72 9.42
N ASP A 54 10.91 -13.48 10.08
CA ASP A 54 10.62 -14.81 10.57
C ASP A 54 9.99 -14.72 11.97
N PHE A 55 8.68 -14.49 12.03
CA PHE A 55 7.92 -14.41 13.30
C PHE A 55 8.01 -15.69 14.14
N ARG A 56 8.48 -16.81 13.58
CA ARG A 56 8.69 -18.08 14.30
C ARG A 56 10.00 -18.09 15.10
N ALA A 57 10.86 -17.08 14.91
CA ALA A 57 12.10 -16.93 15.67
C ALA A 57 11.90 -16.28 17.07
N LEU A 58 10.69 -15.81 17.37
CA LEU A 58 10.36 -15.22 18.66
C LEU A 58 10.30 -16.27 19.77
N SER A 59 11.01 -16.02 20.87
CA SER A 59 10.93 -16.87 22.06
C SER A 59 9.59 -16.65 22.79
N THR A 60 9.14 -17.67 23.53
CA THR A 60 7.91 -17.61 24.33
C THR A 60 7.92 -16.47 25.35
N ASP A 61 9.09 -16.12 25.89
CA ASP A 61 9.25 -15.04 26.85
C ASP A 61 9.18 -13.66 26.19
N GLN A 62 9.71 -13.52 24.98
CA GLN A 62 9.56 -12.30 24.17
C GLN A 62 8.10 -12.09 23.75
N LEU A 63 7.38 -13.16 23.41
CA LEU A 63 5.95 -13.09 23.09
C LEU A 63 5.12 -12.64 24.29
N LYS A 64 5.42 -13.13 25.49
CA LYS A 64 4.74 -12.71 26.72
C LYS A 64 5.05 -11.27 27.09
N ALA A 65 6.33 -10.87 27.02
CA ALA A 65 6.76 -9.51 27.33
C ALA A 65 6.14 -8.48 26.37
N ASN A 66 6.02 -8.84 25.09
CA ASN A 66 5.53 -7.94 24.05
C ASN A 66 4.04 -8.15 23.71
N HIS A 67 3.30 -8.94 24.50
CA HIS A 67 1.92 -9.33 24.17
C HIS A 67 0.98 -8.14 23.95
N SER A 68 1.07 -7.13 24.82
CA SER A 68 0.24 -5.91 24.69
C SER A 68 0.57 -5.13 23.41
N LEU A 69 1.85 -5.00 23.10
CA LEU A 69 2.33 -4.32 21.89
C LEU A 69 1.94 -5.07 20.62
N LEU A 70 2.01 -6.40 20.62
CA LEU A 70 1.55 -7.25 19.51
C LEU A 70 0.04 -7.12 19.27
N LEU A 71 -0.76 -6.98 20.32
CA LEU A 71 -2.19 -6.72 20.20
C LEU A 71 -2.47 -5.35 19.56
N GLN A 72 -1.76 -4.30 19.99
CA GLN A 72 -1.88 -2.97 19.39
C GLN A 72 -1.44 -3.00 17.92
N PHE A 73 -0.34 -3.67 17.62
CA PHE A 73 0.17 -3.83 16.26
C PHE A 73 -0.86 -4.55 15.37
N ALA A 74 -1.46 -5.63 15.85
CA ALA A 74 -2.51 -6.34 15.12
C ALA A 74 -3.78 -5.50 14.90
N GLN A 75 -4.12 -4.59 15.82
CA GLN A 75 -5.23 -3.63 15.61
C GLN A 75 -4.88 -2.59 14.56
N ASN A 76 -3.65 -2.08 14.57
CA ASN A 76 -3.16 -1.13 13.57
C ASN A 76 -3.13 -1.78 12.17
N ILE A 77 -2.71 -3.04 12.05
CA ILE A 77 -2.77 -3.78 10.78
C ILE A 77 -4.20 -3.82 10.23
N ARG A 78 -5.21 -4.15 11.07
CA ARG A 78 -6.61 -4.17 10.63
C ARG A 78 -7.11 -2.80 10.16
N ARG A 79 -6.66 -1.71 10.81
CA ARG A 79 -6.98 -0.34 10.38
C ARG A 79 -6.34 -0.04 9.03
N ALA A 80 -5.09 -0.41 8.84
CA ALA A 80 -4.38 -0.23 7.58
C ALA A 80 -5.03 -1.02 6.43
N GLU A 81 -5.44 -2.27 6.67
CA GLU A 81 -6.19 -3.09 5.71
C GLU A 81 -7.49 -2.40 5.25
N SER A 82 -8.22 -1.79 6.18
CA SER A 82 -9.44 -1.04 5.86
C SER A 82 -9.17 0.16 4.96
N ILE A 83 -8.08 0.90 5.20
CA ILE A 83 -7.66 2.04 4.36
C ILE A 83 -7.31 1.56 2.95
N VAL A 84 -6.53 0.49 2.85
CA VAL A 84 -6.15 -0.11 1.56
C VAL A 84 -7.38 -0.56 0.78
N GLU A 85 -8.34 -1.21 1.44
CA GLU A 85 -9.55 -1.68 0.78
C GLU A 85 -10.44 -0.53 0.28
N LEU A 86 -10.59 0.53 1.07
CA LEU A 86 -11.27 1.76 0.63
C LEU A 86 -10.61 2.37 -0.62
N GLU A 87 -9.27 2.42 -0.64
CA GLU A 87 -8.55 2.97 -1.78
C GLU A 87 -8.69 2.09 -3.03
N ARG A 88 -8.67 0.76 -2.87
CA ARG A 88 -8.93 -0.17 -3.98
C ARG A 88 -10.32 0.04 -4.58
N GLN A 89 -11.34 0.29 -3.73
CA GLN A 89 -12.69 0.56 -4.21
C GLN A 89 -12.76 1.86 -5.03
N LYS A 90 -12.10 2.94 -4.57
CA LYS A 90 -12.03 4.20 -5.32
C LYS A 90 -11.35 4.01 -6.67
N VAL A 91 -10.17 3.39 -6.70
CA VAL A 91 -9.41 3.13 -7.93
C VAL A 91 -10.23 2.26 -8.89
N SER A 92 -10.97 1.27 -8.38
CA SER A 92 -11.85 0.44 -9.20
C SER A 92 -13.00 1.25 -9.83
N ALA A 93 -13.60 2.16 -9.08
CA ALA A 93 -14.65 3.04 -9.58
C ALA A 93 -14.10 4.00 -10.66
N GLU A 94 -12.97 4.66 -10.40
CA GLU A 94 -12.32 5.55 -11.36
C GLU A 94 -11.91 4.83 -12.65
N LEU A 95 -11.41 3.60 -12.54
CA LEU A 95 -11.07 2.78 -13.70
C LEU A 95 -12.31 2.41 -14.53
N SER A 96 -13.43 2.14 -13.87
CA SER A 96 -14.72 1.88 -14.54
C SER A 96 -15.18 3.12 -15.32
N ASP A 97 -15.12 4.29 -14.68
CA ASP A 97 -15.50 5.56 -15.30
C ASP A 97 -14.59 5.92 -16.48
N ALA A 98 -13.28 5.71 -16.33
CA ALA A 98 -12.31 5.91 -17.41
C ALA A 98 -12.60 4.99 -18.61
N LYS A 99 -12.95 3.72 -18.38
CA LYS A 99 -13.35 2.78 -19.45
C LYS A 99 -14.63 3.23 -20.14
N HIS A 100 -15.63 3.68 -19.39
CA HIS A 100 -16.88 4.21 -19.95
C HIS A 100 -16.63 5.45 -20.81
N ASN A 101 -15.84 6.39 -20.30
CA ASN A 101 -15.49 7.61 -21.02
C ASN A 101 -14.68 7.33 -22.28
N ARG A 102 -13.73 6.39 -22.24
CA ARG A 102 -13.01 5.92 -23.44
C ARG A 102 -13.95 5.38 -24.50
N SER A 103 -14.97 4.61 -24.10
CA SER A 103 -15.99 4.08 -25.02
C SER A 103 -16.78 5.22 -25.68
N LYS A 104 -17.23 6.20 -24.89
CA LYS A 104 -17.93 7.40 -25.42
C LYS A 104 -17.09 8.20 -26.40
N VAL A 105 -15.80 8.43 -26.08
CA VAL A 105 -14.87 9.13 -26.97
C VAL A 105 -14.73 8.39 -28.30
N LYS A 106 -14.53 7.07 -28.27
CA LYS A 106 -14.45 6.25 -29.49
C LYS A 106 -15.73 6.31 -30.33
N HIS A 107 -16.89 6.29 -29.68
CA HIS A 107 -18.17 6.43 -30.35
C HIS A 107 -18.34 7.81 -31.01
N ASN A 108 -17.96 8.87 -30.29
CA ASN A 108 -18.01 10.24 -30.81
C ASN A 108 -17.07 10.44 -32.01
N ILE A 109 -15.85 9.89 -31.95
CA ILE A 109 -14.92 9.89 -33.09
C ILE A 109 -15.55 9.19 -34.30
N THR A 110 -16.18 8.03 -34.09
CA THR A 110 -16.89 7.31 -35.17
C THR A 110 -18.00 8.16 -35.79
N LYS A 111 -18.82 8.82 -34.96
CA LYS A 111 -19.89 9.73 -35.44
C LYS A 111 -19.34 10.91 -36.22
N MET A 112 -18.26 11.54 -35.74
CA MET A 112 -17.62 12.64 -36.46
C MET A 112 -17.12 12.19 -37.84
N ASN A 113 -16.42 11.05 -37.90
CA ASN A 113 -15.93 10.50 -39.16
C ASN A 113 -17.08 10.20 -40.14
N GLN A 114 -18.20 9.66 -39.65
CA GLN A 114 -19.39 9.44 -40.48
C GLN A 114 -19.98 10.76 -40.99
N TYR A 115 -20.05 11.79 -40.13
CA TYR A 115 -20.56 13.10 -40.52
C TYR A 115 -19.69 13.77 -41.59
N HIS A 116 -18.36 13.70 -41.48
CA HIS A 116 -17.44 14.21 -42.50
C HIS A 116 -17.61 13.50 -43.85
N LYS A 117 -17.76 12.17 -43.85
CA LYS A 117 -18.05 11.38 -45.07
C LYS A 117 -19.34 11.77 -45.76
N VAL A 118 -20.40 12.06 -44.99
CA VAL A 118 -21.72 12.43 -45.57
C VAL A 118 -21.72 13.87 -46.10
N ARG A 119 -20.89 14.76 -45.54
CA ARG A 119 -20.83 16.17 -45.97
C ARG A 119 -19.81 16.47 -47.07
N GLY A 120 -19.12 15.46 -47.60
CA GLY A 120 -18.19 15.63 -48.72
C GLY A 120 -16.97 16.50 -48.40
N PHE A 121 -16.57 16.56 -47.12
CA PHE A 121 -15.29 17.13 -46.70
C PHE A 121 -14.22 16.03 -46.73
N ASP A 122 -13.85 15.56 -47.93
CA ASP A 122 -12.64 14.76 -48.15
C ASP A 122 -11.55 15.64 -48.77
#